data_AF-A0A932GBZ8-F1
#
_entry.id   AF-A0A932GBZ8-F1
#
_cell.length_a   1.000
_cell.length_b   1.000
_cell.length_c   1.000
_cell.angle_alpha   90.00
_cell.angle_beta   90.00
_cell.angle_gamma   90.00
#
_symmetry.space_group_name_H-M   'P 1'
#
loop_
_entity.id
_entity.type
_entity.pdbx_description
1 polymer ?
#
loop_
_entity_poly.entity_id
_entity_poly.type
_entity_poly.pdbx_seq_one_letter_code
_entity_poly.pdbx_strand_id
1 'polypeptide(L)'
;MKNFLNIVVLAGVLALLYYGCNAYKTKKAELEAQERVSMGLPPKDATNAPVKLPGMNPAYEANLEKSLEAAKGSAAALNGWLKQYRVYVADPRLADIELDYVLLIGRTDPAEAKRVFADVRRRTPPNSPVYERVKRLSRTYE
;
A
#
# COMPACT_ATOMS: atom_id res chain seq x y z
N MET A 1 38.69 8.86 -28.36
CA MET A 1 37.49 9.73 -28.45
C MET A 1 36.26 9.03 -29.07
N LYS A 2 36.39 8.24 -30.14
CA LYS A 2 35.26 7.52 -30.77
C LYS A 2 34.45 6.60 -29.83
N ASN A 3 35.10 5.92 -28.89
CA ASN A 3 34.42 4.97 -28.00
C ASN A 3 33.54 5.64 -26.94
N PHE A 4 33.88 6.86 -26.51
CA PHE A 4 33.11 7.61 -25.50
C PHE A 4 31.80 8.15 -26.09
N LEU A 5 31.83 8.60 -27.34
CA LEU A 5 30.64 9.07 -28.06
C LEU A 5 29.62 7.93 -28.26
N ASN A 6 30.10 6.73 -28.61
CA ASN A 6 29.24 5.56 -28.77
C ASN A 6 28.57 5.14 -27.46
N ILE A 7 29.26 5.22 -26.32
CA ILE A 7 28.71 4.86 -25.00
C ILE A 7 27.58 5.83 -24.60
N VAL A 8 27.76 7.14 -24.81
CA VAL A 8 26.74 8.15 -24.49
C VAL A 8 25.50 7.99 -25.37
N VAL A 9 25.69 7.71 -26.67
CA VAL A 9 24.57 7.46 -27.60
C VAL A 9 23.82 6.17 -27.21
N LEU A 10 24.54 5.10 -26.86
CA LEU A 10 23.92 3.84 -26.43
C LEU A 10 23.12 4.02 -25.12
N ALA A 11 23.68 4.76 -24.16
CA ALA A 11 22.99 5.08 -22.89
C ALA A 11 21.73 5.92 -23.12
N GLY A 12 21.78 6.90 -24.04
CA GLY A 12 20.62 7.70 -24.42
C GLY A 12 19.50 6.86 -25.06
N VAL A 13 19.86 5.94 -25.96
CA VAL A 13 18.89 5.01 -26.58
C VAL A 13 18.28 4.08 -25.54
N LEU A 14 19.07 3.52 -24.62
CA LEU A 14 18.57 2.67 -23.54
C LEU A 14 17.64 3.42 -22.59
N ALA A 15 17.94 4.68 -22.26
CA ALA A 15 17.06 5.50 -21.45
C ALA A 15 15.71 5.75 -22.16
N LEU A 16 15.73 6.08 -23.45
CA LEU A 16 14.50 6.28 -24.24
C LEU A 16 13.65 5.00 -24.32
N LEU A 17 14.29 3.84 -24.52
CA LEU A 17 13.60 2.55 -24.52
C LEU A 17 13.01 2.23 -23.14
N TYR A 18 13.73 2.52 -22.06
CA TYR A 18 13.24 2.33 -20.69
C TYR A 18 12.02 3.21 -20.39
N TYR A 19 12.10 4.52 -20.67
CA TYR A 19 10.99 5.45 -20.47
C TYR A 19 9.79 5.13 -21.38
N GLY A 20 10.03 4.79 -22.64
CA GLY A 20 8.98 4.39 -23.58
C GLY A 20 8.27 3.10 -23.17
N CYS A 21 9.01 2.10 -22.69
CA CYS A 21 8.44 0.83 -22.21
C CYS A 21 7.60 1.03 -20.94
N ASN A 22 8.05 1.88 -20.01
CA ASN A 22 7.30 2.17 -18.80
C ASN A 22 5.97 2.91 -19.10
N ALA A 23 6.01 3.92 -19.99
CA ALA A 23 4.82 4.67 -20.41
C ALA A 23 3.84 3.82 -21.25
N TYR A 24 4.34 2.87 -22.05
CA TYR A 24 3.48 1.95 -22.79
C TYR A 24 2.72 1.00 -21.87
N LYS A 25 3.38 0.48 -20.82
CA LYS A 25 2.75 -0.41 -19.83
C LYS A 25 1.61 0.27 -19.09
N THR A 26 1.76 1.54 -18.70
CA THR A 26 0.71 2.28 -17.99
C THR A 26 -0.52 2.53 -18.88
N LYS A 27 -0.33 2.99 -20.12
CA LYS A 27 -1.44 3.22 -21.05
C LYS A 27 -2.20 1.95 -21.41
N LYS A 28 -1.49 0.83 -21.55
CA LYS A 28 -2.13 -0.47 -21.81
C LYS A 28 -2.99 -0.92 -20.62
N ALA A 29 -2.52 -0.72 -19.40
CA ALA A 29 -3.29 -1.06 -18.20
C ALA A 29 -4.56 -0.21 -18.04
N GLU A 30 -4.50 1.08 -18.38
CA GLU A 30 -5.65 2.00 -18.36
C GLU A 30 -6.74 1.59 -19.37
N LEU A 31 -6.34 1.22 -20.59
CA LEU A 31 -7.26 0.74 -21.62
C LEU A 31 -7.93 -0.58 -21.23
N GLU A 32 -7.16 -1.55 -20.73
CA GLU A 32 -7.72 -2.82 -20.24
C GLU A 32 -8.64 -2.65 -19.03
N ALA A 33 -8.37 -1.66 -18.16
CA ALA A 33 -9.25 -1.32 -17.06
C ALA A 33 -10.56 -0.68 -17.56
N GLN A 34 -10.48 0.27 -18.50
CA GLN A 34 -11.64 0.92 -19.10
C GLN A 34 -12.52 -0.07 -19.87
N GLU A 35 -11.91 -1.00 -20.60
CA GLU A 35 -12.61 -2.06 -21.33
C GLU A 35 -13.37 -3.01 -20.39
N ARG A 36 -12.74 -3.42 -19.28
CA ARG A 36 -13.41 -4.25 -18.25
C ARG A 36 -14.57 -3.53 -17.57
N VAL A 37 -14.41 -2.25 -17.28
CA VAL A 37 -15.50 -1.41 -16.74
C VAL A 37 -16.66 -1.32 -17.74
N SER A 38 -16.37 -1.17 -19.03
CA SER A 38 -17.41 -1.17 -20.08
C SER A 38 -18.12 -2.51 -20.24
N MET A 39 -17.45 -3.61 -19.90
CA MET A 39 -18.01 -4.97 -19.85
C MET A 39 -18.71 -5.30 -18.51
N GLY A 40 -18.83 -4.34 -17.58
CA GLY A 40 -19.44 -4.56 -16.26
C GLY A 40 -18.66 -5.50 -15.34
N LEU A 41 -17.39 -5.78 -15.66
CA LEU A 41 -16.49 -6.59 -14.86
C LEU A 41 -15.73 -5.70 -13.85
N PRO A 42 -15.57 -6.12 -12.59
CA PRO A 42 -14.77 -5.36 -11.64
C PRO A 42 -13.32 -5.24 -12.16
N PRO A 43 -12.65 -4.09 -11.99
CA PRO A 43 -11.23 -3.95 -12.28
C PRO A 43 -10.45 -5.08 -11.60
N LYS A 44 -9.46 -5.68 -12.29
CA LYS A 44 -8.63 -6.76 -11.70
C LYS A 44 -7.95 -6.31 -10.39
N ASP A 45 -7.73 -5.00 -10.25
CA ASP A 45 -7.13 -4.37 -9.08
C ASP A 45 -8.16 -3.80 -8.09
N ALA A 46 -9.46 -4.06 -8.27
CA ALA A 46 -10.51 -3.62 -7.34
C ALA A 46 -10.37 -4.24 -5.95
N THR A 47 -9.52 -5.26 -5.78
CA THR A 47 -9.12 -5.77 -4.47
C THR A 47 -8.21 -4.80 -3.70
N ASN A 48 -7.60 -3.81 -4.36
CA ASN A 48 -6.62 -2.88 -3.78
C ASN A 48 -6.94 -1.40 -4.02
N ALA A 49 -8.13 -1.05 -4.54
CA ALA A 49 -8.54 0.34 -4.59
C ALA A 49 -8.50 0.89 -3.15
N PRO A 50 -7.77 1.99 -2.86
CA PRO A 50 -7.77 2.57 -1.53
C PRO A 50 -9.20 2.98 -1.22
N VAL A 51 -9.88 2.16 -0.43
CA VAL A 51 -11.20 2.48 0.11
C VAL A 51 -10.99 3.77 0.88
N LYS A 52 -11.55 4.87 0.38
CA LYS A 52 -11.58 6.14 1.10
C LYS A 52 -12.45 5.93 2.34
N LEU A 53 -11.81 5.48 3.40
CA LEU A 53 -12.45 5.19 4.67
C LEU A 53 -12.69 6.54 5.38
N PRO A 54 -13.91 6.82 5.86
CA PRO A 54 -14.23 8.09 6.52
C PRO A 54 -13.34 8.33 7.75
N GLY A 55 -12.76 9.52 7.88
CA GLY A 55 -12.03 9.91 9.11
C GLY A 55 -10.85 10.87 8.97
N MET A 56 -10.53 11.42 7.79
CA MET A 56 -9.35 12.27 7.60
C MET A 56 -9.67 13.63 6.95
N ASN A 57 -8.89 14.67 7.30
CA ASN A 57 -8.92 15.96 6.63
C ASN A 57 -8.27 15.84 5.23
N PRO A 58 -8.98 16.17 4.13
CA PRO A 58 -8.55 15.87 2.76
C PRO A 58 -7.19 16.46 2.34
N ALA A 59 -6.77 17.57 2.96
CA ALA A 59 -5.51 18.24 2.60
C ALA A 59 -4.26 17.48 3.10
N TYR A 60 -4.37 16.75 4.21
CA TYR A 60 -3.27 15.97 4.78
C TYR A 60 -3.21 14.54 4.21
N GLU A 61 -4.34 14.03 3.75
CA GLU A 61 -4.52 12.68 3.20
C GLU A 61 -3.58 12.40 2.03
N ALA A 62 -3.47 13.31 1.05
CA ALA A 62 -2.66 13.05 -0.14
C ALA A 62 -1.16 12.88 0.13
N ASN A 63 -0.60 13.60 1.12
CA ASN A 63 0.81 13.49 1.48
C ASN A 63 1.07 12.30 2.41
N LEU A 64 0.14 12.04 3.34
CA LEU A 64 0.23 10.89 4.24
C LEU A 64 0.11 9.58 3.48
N GLU A 65 -0.81 9.47 2.53
CA GLU A 65 -0.98 8.28 1.70
C GLU A 65 0.29 8.00 0.87
N LYS A 66 0.90 9.00 0.23
CA LYS A 66 2.18 8.79 -0.48
C LYS A 66 3.29 8.26 0.43
N SER A 67 3.40 8.81 1.64
CA SER A 67 4.41 8.36 2.61
C SER A 67 4.12 6.96 3.16
N LEU A 68 2.82 6.62 3.31
CA LEU A 68 2.38 5.30 3.73
C LEU A 68 2.68 4.25 2.66
N GLU A 69 2.36 4.54 1.39
CA GLU A 69 2.67 3.63 0.27
C GLU A 69 4.17 3.34 0.16
N ALA A 70 5.02 4.35 0.40
CA ALA A 70 6.47 4.14 0.46
C ALA A 70 6.91 3.23 1.64
N ALA A 71 6.15 3.23 2.74
CA ALA A 71 6.48 2.48 3.95
C ALA A 71 5.93 1.04 3.96
N LYS A 72 4.84 0.75 3.23
CA LYS A 72 4.16 -0.56 3.21
C LYS A 72 5.05 -1.75 2.81
N GLY A 73 6.14 -1.51 2.09
CA GLY A 73 7.06 -2.57 1.66
C GLY A 73 8.00 -3.11 2.75
N SER A 74 8.07 -2.48 3.93
CA SER A 74 9.01 -2.86 4.99
C SER A 74 8.40 -2.69 6.38
N ALA A 75 8.54 -3.73 7.22
CA ALA A 75 8.11 -3.67 8.62
C ALA A 75 8.80 -2.51 9.37
N ALA A 76 10.10 -2.29 9.12
CA ALA A 76 10.85 -1.22 9.77
C ALA A 76 10.36 0.17 9.33
N ALA A 77 10.14 0.34 8.02
CA ALA A 77 9.64 1.61 7.48
C ALA A 77 8.22 1.90 7.96
N LEU A 78 7.34 0.88 7.96
CA LEU A 78 5.96 1.02 8.42
C LEU A 78 5.87 1.29 9.93
N ASN A 79 6.73 0.67 10.74
CA ASN A 79 6.84 1.01 12.17
C ASN A 79 7.29 2.46 12.38
N GLY A 80 8.29 2.92 11.61
CA GLY A 80 8.73 4.32 11.64
C GLY A 80 7.59 5.28 11.27
N TRP A 81 6.85 4.94 10.21
CA TRP A 81 5.68 5.70 9.78
C TRP A 81 4.59 5.74 10.85
N LEU A 82 4.25 4.61 11.48
CA LEU A 82 3.28 4.53 12.56
C LEU A 82 3.72 5.37 13.76
N LYS A 83 4.98 5.31 14.18
CA LYS A 83 5.49 6.14 15.29
C LYS A 83 5.33 7.63 15.02
N GLN A 84 5.53 8.05 13.78
CA GLN A 84 5.48 9.47 13.40
C GLN A 84 4.05 9.97 13.16
N TYR A 85 3.20 9.15 12.54
CA TYR A 85 1.93 9.61 11.98
C TYR A 85 0.68 9.02 12.63
N ARG A 86 0.80 8.04 13.51
CA ARG A 86 -0.34 7.36 14.16
C ARG A 86 -1.34 8.32 14.81
N VAL A 87 -0.87 9.42 15.41
CA VAL A 87 -1.74 10.41 16.06
C VAL A 87 -2.63 11.18 15.09
N TYR A 88 -2.30 11.18 13.80
CA TYR A 88 -3.04 11.86 12.74
C TYR A 88 -4.00 10.92 11.99
N VAL A 89 -4.03 9.63 12.36
CA VAL A 89 -4.86 8.61 11.70
C VAL A 89 -5.84 8.03 12.71
N ALA A 90 -7.14 8.16 12.42
CA ALA A 90 -8.19 7.57 13.23
C ALA A 90 -8.56 6.15 12.76
N ASP A 91 -9.20 5.39 13.64
CA ASP A 91 -9.89 4.16 13.24
C ASP A 91 -11.07 4.50 12.31
N PRO A 92 -11.39 3.67 11.30
CA PRO A 92 -10.88 2.31 11.05
C PRO A 92 -9.59 2.25 10.23
N ARG A 93 -9.09 3.39 9.71
CA ARG A 93 -7.89 3.43 8.85
C ARG A 93 -6.65 3.04 9.62
N LEU A 94 -6.49 3.52 10.86
CA LEU A 94 -5.35 3.16 11.70
C LEU A 94 -5.27 1.65 11.92
N ALA A 95 -6.38 1.03 12.31
CA ALA A 95 -6.48 -0.42 12.45
C ALA A 95 -6.04 -1.16 11.18
N ASP A 96 -6.47 -0.73 9.99
CA ASP A 96 -6.09 -1.37 8.73
C ASP A 96 -4.56 -1.35 8.49
N ILE A 97 -3.92 -0.21 8.76
CA ILE A 97 -2.46 -0.03 8.62
C ILE A 97 -1.71 -0.86 9.66
N GLU A 98 -2.18 -0.89 10.91
CA GLU A 98 -1.58 -1.71 11.96
C GLU A 98 -1.71 -3.21 11.65
N LEU A 99 -2.78 -3.64 10.99
CA LEU A 99 -2.92 -5.03 10.51
C LEU A 99 -1.98 -5.35 9.34
N ASP A 100 -1.64 -4.38 8.48
CA ASP A 100 -0.56 -4.55 7.49
C ASP A 100 0.78 -4.75 8.21
N TYR A 101 1.05 -3.94 9.25
CA TYR A 101 2.27 -4.08 10.04
C TYR A 101 2.38 -5.43 10.74
N VAL A 102 1.29 -5.93 11.34
CA VAL A 102 1.22 -7.28 11.94
C VAL A 102 1.64 -8.36 10.96
N LEU A 103 1.17 -8.30 9.71
CA LEU A 103 1.52 -9.26 8.67
C LEU A 103 3.00 -9.20 8.28
N LEU A 104 3.57 -7.99 8.21
CA LEU A 104 4.97 -7.81 7.85
C LEU A 104 5.92 -8.27 8.96
N ILE A 105 5.60 -7.94 10.21
CA ILE A 105 6.48 -8.25 11.36
C ILE A 105 6.28 -9.68 11.87
N GLY A 106 5.14 -10.32 11.61
CA GLY A 106 4.79 -11.63 12.16
C GLY A 106 5.78 -12.77 11.86
N ARG A 107 6.60 -12.64 10.80
CA ARG A 107 7.67 -13.62 10.51
C ARG A 107 8.95 -13.39 11.29
N THR A 108 9.24 -12.15 11.67
CA THR A 108 10.51 -11.77 12.32
C THR A 108 10.36 -11.55 13.82
N ASP A 109 9.22 -11.00 14.25
CA ASP A 109 8.87 -10.80 15.66
C ASP A 109 7.38 -11.13 15.87
N PRO A 110 7.06 -12.42 16.12
CA PRO A 110 5.70 -12.85 16.40
C PRO A 110 5.12 -12.27 17.69
N ALA A 111 5.96 -11.94 18.68
CA ALA A 111 5.51 -11.41 19.96
C ALA A 111 4.96 -9.99 19.79
N GLU A 112 5.69 -9.14 19.07
CA GLU A 112 5.24 -7.80 18.71
C GLU A 112 3.98 -7.84 17.82
N ALA A 113 3.94 -8.76 16.85
CA ALA A 113 2.76 -8.95 16.00
C ALA A 113 1.50 -9.26 16.83
N LYS A 114 1.59 -10.18 17.80
CA LYS A 114 0.48 -10.51 18.71
C LYS A 114 0.09 -9.32 19.58
N ARG A 115 1.06 -8.58 20.11
CA ARG A 115 0.81 -7.38 20.94
C ARG A 115 0.02 -6.32 20.17
N VAL A 116 0.48 -5.96 18.97
CA VAL A 116 -0.20 -4.97 18.11
C VAL A 116 -1.58 -5.49 17.68
N PHE A 117 -1.70 -6.76 17.31
CA PHE A 117 -2.98 -7.36 16.94
C PHE A 117 -4.01 -7.29 18.07
N ALA A 118 -3.62 -7.59 19.31
CA ALA A 118 -4.50 -7.49 20.47
C ALA A 118 -5.00 -6.05 20.70
N ASP A 119 -4.14 -5.05 20.51
CA ASP A 119 -4.51 -3.63 20.62
C ASP A 119 -5.49 -3.19 19.52
N VAL A 120 -5.31 -3.68 18.29
CA VAL A 120 -6.25 -3.43 17.17
C VAL A 120 -7.59 -4.08 17.45
N ARG A 121 -7.60 -5.36 17.86
CA ARG A 121 -8.84 -6.09 18.16
C ARG A 121 -9.66 -5.41 19.24
N ARG A 122 -9.01 -4.97 20.33
CA ARG A 122 -9.68 -4.31 21.46
C ARG A 122 -10.43 -3.03 21.05
N ARG A 123 -9.91 -2.30 20.05
CA ARG A 123 -10.50 -1.04 19.56
C ARG A 123 -11.46 -1.22 18.39
N THR A 124 -11.52 -2.40 17.79
CA THR A 124 -12.30 -2.64 16.57
C THR A 124 -13.68 -3.19 16.92
N PRO A 125 -14.76 -2.39 16.82
CA PRO A 125 -16.10 -2.89 17.08
C PRO A 125 -16.59 -3.81 15.94
N PRO A 126 -17.57 -4.70 16.18
CA PRO A 126 -18.08 -5.63 15.17
C PRO A 126 -18.69 -4.98 13.92
N ASN A 127 -19.14 -3.74 14.01
CA ASN A 127 -19.67 -2.96 12.89
C ASN A 127 -18.57 -2.24 12.07
N SER A 128 -17.29 -2.41 12.44
CA SER A 128 -16.18 -1.79 11.73
C SER A 128 -15.93 -2.46 10.38
N PRO A 129 -15.60 -1.70 9.31
CA PRO A 129 -15.28 -2.28 8.00
C PRO A 129 -14.05 -3.20 8.03
N VAL A 130 -13.15 -3.04 9.02
CA VAL A 130 -11.96 -3.90 9.17
C VAL A 130 -12.22 -5.15 10.04
N TYR A 131 -13.43 -5.31 10.60
CA TYR A 131 -13.74 -6.38 11.54
C TYR A 131 -13.52 -7.78 10.95
N GLU A 132 -13.94 -8.01 9.70
CA GLU A 132 -13.72 -9.31 9.03
C GLU A 132 -12.24 -9.63 8.86
N ARG A 133 -11.39 -8.61 8.67
CA ARG A 133 -9.94 -8.78 8.59
C ARG A 133 -9.36 -9.17 9.94
N VAL A 134 -9.77 -8.50 11.02
CA VAL A 134 -9.40 -8.85 12.40
C VAL A 134 -9.80 -10.30 12.71
N LYS A 135 -11.03 -10.69 12.36
CA LYS A 135 -11.52 -12.06 12.57
C LYS A 135 -10.68 -13.11 11.83
N ARG A 136 -10.27 -12.87 10.59
CA ARG A 136 -9.38 -13.80 9.87
C ARG A 136 -8.02 -13.95 10.56
N LEU A 137 -7.43 -12.84 10.99
CA LEU A 137 -6.10 -12.81 11.61
C LEU A 137 -6.08 -13.34 13.05
N SER A 138 -7.22 -13.33 13.76
CA SER A 138 -7.35 -13.90 15.10
C SER A 138 -6.90 -15.36 15.16
N ARG A 139 -7.14 -16.15 14.12
CA ARG A 139 -6.72 -17.56 14.05
C ARG A 139 -5.22 -17.77 14.13
N THR A 140 -4.42 -16.74 13.88
CA THR A 140 -2.95 -16.81 13.81
C THR A 140 -2.28 -16.05 14.95
N TYR A 141 -2.84 -14.93 15.37
CA TYR A 141 -2.20 -13.99 16.30
C TYR A 141 -2.90 -13.91 17.67
N GLU A 142 -3.94 -14.71 17.88
CA GLU A 142 -4.49 -15.03 19.20
C GLU A 142 -3.72 -16.19 19.84
#